data_AF-A0A482Z3G4-F1
#
_entry.id   AF-A0A482Z3G4-F1
#
_cell.length_a   1.000
_cell.length_b   1.000
_cell.length_c   1.000
_cell.angle_alpha   90.00
_cell.angle_beta   90.00
_cell.angle_gamma   90.00
#
_symmetry.space_group_name_H-M   'P 1'
#
loop_
_entity.id
_entity.type
_entity.pdbx_description
1 polymer ?
#
loop_
_entity_poly.entity_id
_entity_poly.type
_entity_poly.pdbx_seq_one_letter_code
_entity_poly.pdbx_strand_id
1 'polypeptide(L)' 'MKKLTNNQKKFLRARGHTLKSIVMVGQHGLSEAVLAELESTM' A
#
# COMPACT_ATOMS: atom_id res chain seq x y z
N MET A 1 -0.22 7.50 14.19
CA MET A 1 -1.09 7.32 12.99
C MET A 1 -1.59 8.67 12.50
N LYS A 2 -1.16 9.14 11.32
CA LYS A 2 -1.64 10.40 10.74
C LYS A 2 -2.98 10.14 10.06
N LYS A 3 -4.06 10.71 10.60
CA LYS A 3 -5.42 10.50 10.10
C LYS A 3 -5.63 11.35 8.84
N LEU A 4 -5.84 10.71 7.69
CA LEU A 4 -6.13 11.40 6.44
C LEU A 4 -7.57 11.92 6.41
N THR A 5 -7.77 13.14 5.91
CA THR A 5 -9.11 13.67 5.63
C THR A 5 -9.75 12.95 4.43
N ASN A 6 -11.07 13.06 4.28
CA ASN A 6 -11.79 12.42 3.16
C ASN A 6 -11.28 12.92 1.79
N ASN A 7 -10.96 14.21 1.68
CA ASN A 7 -10.41 14.80 0.46
C ASN A 7 -9.02 14.24 0.13
N GLN A 8 -8.15 14.08 1.14
CA GLN A 8 -6.83 13.49 0.95
C GLN A 8 -6.92 12.02 0.52
N LYS A 9 -7.83 11.24 1.11
CA LYS A 9 -8.07 9.85 0.70
C LYS A 9 -8.56 9.75 -0.75
N LYS A 10 -9.49 10.62 -1.17
CA LYS A 10 -10.01 10.65 -2.56
C LYS A 10 -8.88 10.97 -3.55
N PHE A 11 -8.06 11.98 -3.25
CA PHE A 11 -6.92 12.36 -4.08
C PHE A 11 -5.88 11.23 -4.20
N LEU A 12 -5.49 10.61 -3.08
CA LEU A 12 -4.51 9.52 -3.08
C LEU A 12 -5.02 8.26 -3.77
N ARG A 13 -6.32 7.93 -3.65
CA ARG A 13 -6.92 6.80 -4.40
C ARG A 13 -6.82 7.02 -5.90
N ALA A 14 -7.15 8.22 -6.38
CA ALA A 14 -7.04 8.56 -7.80
C ALA A 14 -5.60 8.43 -8.31
N ARG A 15 -4.61 8.90 -7.53
CA ARG A 15 -3.19 8.74 -7.86
C ARG A 15 -2.74 7.28 -7.82
N GLY A 16 -3.27 6.46 -6.92
CA GLY A 16 -2.92 5.05 -6.80
C GLY A 16 -3.30 4.22 -8.03
N HIS A 17 -4.40 4.55 -8.72
CA HIS A 17 -4.86 3.80 -9.90
C HIS A 17 -3.89 3.79 -11.07
N THR A 18 -2.98 4.77 -11.17
CA THR A 18 -1.99 4.84 -12.24
C THR A 18 -0.66 4.19 -11.86
N LEU A 19 -0.47 3.84 -10.59
CA LEU A 19 0.76 3.23 -10.10
C LEU A 19 0.75 1.73 -10.32
N LYS A 20 1.91 1.16 -10.63
CA LYS A 20 2.12 -0.29 -10.63
C LYS A 20 2.30 -0.78 -9.19
N SER A 21 1.77 -1.95 -8.89
CA SER A 21 2.02 -2.62 -7.60
C SER A 21 3.49 -3.00 -7.48
N ILE A 22 4.12 -2.62 -6.37
CA ILE A 22 5.52 -2.94 -6.07
C ILE A 22 5.69 -4.12 -5.10
N VAL A 23 4.62 -4.47 -4.37
CA VAL A 23 4.53 -5.63 -3.46
C VAL A 23 3.26 -6.41 -3.81
N MET A 24 3.32 -7.75 -3.81
CA MET A 24 2.21 -8.62 -4.16
C MET A 24 1.98 -9.68 -3.08
N VAL A 25 0.74 -9.79 -2.59
CA VAL A 25 0.35 -10.78 -1.59
C VAL A 25 -0.15 -12.04 -2.29
N GLY A 26 0.54 -13.17 -2.06
CA GLY A 26 0.18 -14.48 -2.63
C GLY A 26 -0.83 -15.27 -1.80
N GLN A 27 -1.01 -16.56 -2.13
CA GLN A 27 -1.98 -17.45 -1.46
C GLN A 27 -1.73 -17.64 0.04
N HIS A 28 -0.47 -17.52 0.49
CA HIS A 28 -0.10 -17.60 1.90
C HIS A 28 -0.45 -16.34 2.70
N GLY A 29 -1.07 -15.34 2.08
CA GLY A 29 -1.49 -14.11 2.74
C GLY A 29 -0.32 -13.24 3.18
N LEU A 30 -0.55 -12.47 4.25
CA LEU A 30 0.45 -11.57 4.83
C LEU A 30 1.48 -12.37 5.64
N SER A 31 2.60 -12.71 5.00
CA SER A 31 3.73 -13.37 5.64
C SER A 31 4.76 -12.35 6.12
N GLU A 32 5.66 -12.78 7.02
CA GLU A 32 6.80 -11.97 7.48
C GLU A 32 7.68 -11.47 6.32
N ALA A 33 7.82 -12.26 5.25
CA ALA A 33 8.55 -11.84 4.05
C ALA A 33 7.85 -10.67 3.35
N VAL A 34 6.52 -10.71 3.23
CA VAL A 34 5.73 -9.63 2.65
C VAL A 34 5.76 -8.36 3.52
N LEU A 35 5.80 -8.52 4.85
CA LEU A 35 5.99 -7.41 5.79
C LEU A 35 7.36 -6.74 5.61
N ALA A 36 8.41 -7.55 5.49
CA ALA A 36 9.77 -7.04 5.22
C ALA A 36 9.85 -6.29 3.88
N GLU A 37 9.17 -6.78 2.84
CA GLU A 37 9.06 -6.07 1.56
C GLU A 37 8.34 -4.73 1.70
N LEU A 38 7.24 -4.67 2.48
CA LEU A 38 6.54 -3.42 2.74
C LEU A 38 7.45 -2.41 3.45
N GLU A 39 8.15 -2.82 4.51
CA GLU A 39 9.07 -1.94 5.25
C GLU A 39 10.20 -1.39 4.37
N SER A 40 10.72 -2.18 3.44
CA SER A 40 11.75 -1.73 2.50
C SER A 40 11.25 -0.72 1.45
N THR A 41 9.94 -0.59 1.26
CA THR A 41 9.34 0.25 0.20
C THR A 41 8.71 1.55 0.71
N MET A 42 8.54 1.68 2.02
CA MET A 42 7.93 2.85 2.69
C MET A 42 8.95 3.91 3.08
#